data_AF-A0A955VX64-F1
#
_entry.id   AF-A0A955VX64-F1
#
_cell.length_a   1.000
_cell.length_b   1.000
_cell.length_c   1.000
_cell.angle_alpha   90.00
_cell.angle_beta   90.00
_cell.angle_gamma   90.00
#
_symmetry.space_group_name_H-M   'P 1'
#
loop_
_entity.id
_entity.type
_entity.pdbx_description
1 polymer ?
#
loop_
_entity_poly.entity_id
_entity_poly.type
_entity_poly.pdbx_seq_one_letter_code
_entity_poly.pdbx_strand_id
1 'polypeptide(L)'
;MAGERRQRARAWFASAASMTAMTSVALCALMAGGCVGGAYVVHVRNADSALQTAEVAGAMERAPYHYYAAQAYLAQARVDAGRSAFGAADALLRAARSHARRALEVSQERTPSPAPEAAPLPDDDPVTRTAAERGAYRCAPRELALARVYAALARRERARGDRGEARAHATLASLNASAARSLSDDSCAARAAPKHAAAGAQGASVADLATRPGAARFATARGGS
;
A
#
# COMPACT_ATOMS: atom_id res chain seq x y z
N MET A 1 20.82 -7.22 78.65
CA MET A 1 21.21 -8.00 77.46
C MET A 1 20.05 -8.40 76.51
N ALA A 2 18.78 -8.12 76.80
CA ALA A 2 17.66 -8.47 75.91
C ALA A 2 17.37 -7.42 74.80
N GLY A 3 17.87 -6.19 74.92
CA GLY A 3 17.61 -5.08 73.98
C GLY A 3 18.41 -5.14 72.67
N GLU A 4 19.68 -5.56 72.73
CA GLU A 4 20.58 -5.57 71.55
C GLU A 4 20.15 -6.56 70.46
N ARG A 5 19.54 -7.69 70.84
CA ARG A 5 19.07 -8.69 69.86
C ARG A 5 17.90 -8.16 69.01
N ARG A 6 17.06 -7.26 69.54
CA ARG A 6 15.93 -6.68 68.81
C ARG A 6 16.35 -5.61 67.81
N GLN A 7 17.44 -4.87 68.08
CA GLN A 7 17.95 -3.84 67.17
C GLN A 7 18.66 -4.44 65.95
N ARG A 8 19.42 -5.54 66.11
CA ARG A 8 20.07 -6.22 64.98
C ARG A 8 19.08 -6.86 64.01
N ALA A 9 17.94 -7.37 64.50
CA ALA A 9 16.89 -7.93 63.64
C ALA A 9 16.23 -6.86 62.76
N ARG A 10 16.04 -5.64 63.25
CA ARG A 10 15.42 -4.54 62.48
C ARG A 10 16.31 -4.02 61.34
N ALA A 11 17.64 -4.03 61.52
CA ALA A 11 18.58 -3.59 60.48
C ALA A 11 18.68 -4.57 59.30
N TRP A 12 18.50 -5.88 59.54
CA TRP A 12 18.48 -6.90 58.47
C TRP A 12 17.24 -6.79 57.56
N PHE A 13 16.06 -6.48 58.12
CA PHE A 13 14.84 -6.34 57.31
C PHE A 13 14.81 -5.05 56.47
N ALA A 14 15.48 -3.97 56.90
CA ALA A 14 15.55 -2.73 56.14
C ALA A 14 16.40 -2.85 54.86
N SER A 15 17.41 -3.72 54.85
CA SER A 15 18.30 -3.93 53.69
C SER A 15 17.69 -4.86 52.63
N ALA A 16 16.85 -5.83 53.03
CA ALA A 16 16.22 -6.76 52.09
C ALA A 16 15.06 -6.13 51.27
N ALA A 17 14.39 -5.12 51.81
CA ALA A 17 13.27 -4.45 51.13
C ALA A 17 13.68 -3.53 49.97
N SER A 18 14.95 -3.07 49.95
CA SER A 18 15.43 -2.16 48.90
C SER A 18 15.92 -2.89 47.63
N MET A 19 16.35 -4.16 47.72
CA MET A 19 16.83 -4.92 46.55
C MET A 19 15.71 -5.52 45.68
N THR A 20 14.52 -5.76 46.24
CA THR A 20 13.36 -6.30 45.49
C THR A 20 12.61 -5.24 44.68
N ALA A 21 12.64 -3.96 45.10
CA ALA A 21 11.98 -2.89 44.36
C ALA A 21 12.69 -2.57 43.02
N MET A 22 14.02 -2.62 42.98
CA MET A 22 14.79 -2.34 41.74
C MET A 22 14.66 -3.45 40.69
N THR A 23 14.51 -4.71 41.10
CA THR A 23 14.37 -5.85 40.18
C THR A 23 13.03 -5.85 39.44
N SER A 24 11.94 -5.40 40.10
CA SER A 24 10.61 -5.34 39.48
C SER A 24 10.54 -4.30 38.35
N VAL A 25 11.13 -3.11 38.55
CA VAL A 25 11.12 -2.04 37.53
C VAL A 25 11.94 -2.44 36.29
N ALA A 26 13.09 -3.10 36.48
CA ALA A 26 13.90 -3.60 35.37
C ALA A 26 13.16 -4.67 34.54
N LEU A 27 12.40 -5.55 35.20
CA LEU A 27 11.62 -6.58 34.52
C LEU A 27 10.44 -6.00 33.73
N CYS A 28 9.74 -5.00 34.27
CA CYS A 28 8.67 -4.31 33.53
C CYS A 28 9.22 -3.54 32.31
N ALA A 29 10.40 -2.92 32.42
CA ALA A 29 11.03 -2.24 31.28
C ALA A 29 11.44 -3.20 30.15
N LEU A 30 11.90 -4.41 30.50
CA LEU A 30 12.22 -5.47 29.53
C LEU A 30 10.96 -5.99 28.80
N MET A 31 9.84 -6.14 29.51
CA MET A 31 8.58 -6.59 28.90
C MET A 31 7.94 -5.52 28.01
N ALA A 32 8.08 -4.23 28.36
CA ALA A 32 7.58 -3.12 27.55
C ALA A 32 8.32 -3.00 26.20
N GLY A 33 9.60 -3.39 26.14
CA GLY A 33 10.39 -3.40 24.89
C GLY A 33 9.90 -4.41 23.84
N GLY A 34 9.11 -5.41 24.22
CA GLY A 34 8.62 -6.47 23.33
C GLY A 34 7.35 -6.14 22.53
N CYS A 35 6.60 -5.08 22.89
CA CYS A 35 5.29 -4.83 22.30
C CYS A 35 5.33 -4.34 20.84
N VAL A 36 6.40 -3.67 20.41
CA VAL A 36 6.47 -3.07 19.06
C VAL A 36 6.62 -4.14 17.97
N GLY A 37 7.37 -5.21 18.23
CA GLY A 37 7.55 -6.30 17.27
C GLY A 37 6.29 -7.14 17.05
N GLY A 38 5.45 -7.29 18.09
CA GLY A 38 4.25 -8.12 18.04
C GLY A 38 3.23 -7.64 17.00
N ALA A 39 2.98 -6.33 16.93
CA ALA A 39 2.04 -5.74 15.97
C ALA A 39 2.48 -6.00 14.52
N TYR A 40 3.78 -5.83 14.23
CA TYR A 40 4.35 -6.10 12.90
C TYR A 40 4.10 -7.55 12.47
N VAL A 41 4.36 -8.54 13.33
CA VAL A 41 4.16 -9.96 13.01
C VAL A 41 2.69 -10.25 12.63
N VAL A 42 1.73 -9.65 13.35
CA VAL A 42 0.30 -9.79 13.02
C VAL A 42 -0.01 -9.17 11.65
N HIS A 43 0.53 -7.98 11.35
CA HIS A 43 0.32 -7.34 10.05
C HIS A 43 0.95 -8.12 8.88
N VAL A 44 2.14 -8.70 9.07
CA VAL A 44 2.77 -9.55 8.06
C VAL A 44 1.90 -10.77 7.77
N ARG A 45 1.49 -11.51 8.82
CA ARG A 45 0.61 -12.68 8.67
C ARG A 45 -0.70 -12.35 7.96
N ASN A 46 -1.31 -11.21 8.29
CA ASN A 46 -2.54 -10.75 7.64
C ASN A 46 -2.34 -10.40 6.16
N ALA A 47 -1.21 -9.78 5.80
CA ALA A 47 -0.89 -9.46 4.40
C ALA A 47 -0.54 -10.73 3.60
N ASP A 48 0.27 -11.62 4.15
CA ASP A 48 0.62 -12.93 3.57
C ASP A 48 -0.63 -13.79 3.35
N SER A 49 -1.48 -13.94 4.37
CA SER A 49 -2.72 -14.72 4.27
C SER A 49 -3.69 -14.16 3.22
N ALA A 50 -3.81 -12.83 3.12
CA ALA A 50 -4.63 -12.19 2.10
C ALA A 50 -4.08 -12.46 0.68
N LEU A 51 -2.75 -12.40 0.52
CA LEU A 51 -2.09 -12.67 -0.77
C LEU A 51 -2.25 -14.14 -1.18
N GLN A 52 -2.04 -15.08 -0.25
CA GLN A 52 -2.26 -16.51 -0.48
C GLN A 52 -3.72 -16.81 -0.86
N THR A 53 -4.68 -16.17 -0.19
CA THR A 53 -6.11 -16.32 -0.51
C THR A 53 -6.41 -15.83 -1.94
N ALA A 54 -5.84 -14.69 -2.34
CA ALA A 54 -5.96 -14.19 -3.71
C ALA A 54 -5.30 -15.13 -4.73
N GLU A 55 -4.14 -15.70 -4.41
CA GLU A 55 -3.43 -16.65 -5.25
C GLU A 55 -4.26 -17.90 -5.53
N VAL A 56 -4.82 -18.51 -4.47
CA VAL A 56 -5.72 -19.68 -4.58
C VAL A 56 -6.97 -19.35 -5.41
N ALA A 57 -7.44 -18.10 -5.38
CA ALA A 57 -8.55 -17.64 -6.21
C ALA A 57 -8.18 -17.36 -7.68
N GLY A 58 -6.93 -17.59 -8.09
CA GLY A 58 -6.47 -17.37 -9.47
C GLY A 58 -6.08 -15.93 -9.79
N ALA A 59 -5.71 -15.13 -8.79
CA ALA A 59 -5.40 -13.71 -8.99
C ALA A 59 -4.20 -13.44 -9.88
N MET A 60 -3.27 -14.38 -10.04
CA MET A 60 -2.15 -14.24 -10.97
C MET A 60 -2.62 -14.07 -12.42
N GLU A 61 -3.71 -14.73 -12.79
CA GLU A 61 -4.25 -14.69 -14.15
C GLU A 61 -5.35 -13.63 -14.29
N ARG A 62 -6.24 -13.55 -13.30
CA ARG A 62 -7.43 -12.68 -13.36
C ARG A 62 -7.17 -11.26 -12.91
N ALA A 63 -6.23 -11.05 -11.98
CA ALA A 63 -5.93 -9.76 -11.40
C ALA A 63 -4.41 -9.50 -11.25
N PRO A 64 -3.59 -9.76 -12.31
CA PRO A 64 -2.13 -9.77 -12.21
C PRO A 64 -1.56 -8.47 -11.64
N TYR A 65 -2.11 -7.32 -12.03
CA TYR A 65 -1.66 -6.02 -11.55
C TYR A 65 -1.73 -5.92 -10.01
N HIS A 66 -2.87 -6.26 -9.42
CA HIS A 66 -3.07 -6.17 -7.97
C HIS A 66 -2.24 -7.22 -7.23
N TYR A 67 -2.12 -8.43 -7.78
CA TYR A 67 -1.33 -9.49 -7.21
C TYR A 67 0.16 -9.11 -7.11
N TYR A 68 0.78 -8.68 -8.22
CA TYR A 68 2.20 -8.32 -8.23
C TYR A 68 2.50 -7.05 -7.42
N ALA A 69 1.57 -6.09 -7.37
CA ALA A 69 1.71 -4.93 -6.49
C ALA A 69 1.73 -5.35 -5.01
N ALA A 70 0.82 -6.25 -4.60
CA ALA A 70 0.78 -6.75 -3.23
C ALA A 70 2.08 -7.47 -2.84
N GLN A 71 2.59 -8.33 -3.73
CA GLN A 71 3.85 -9.06 -3.54
C GLN A 71 5.04 -8.09 -3.36
N ALA A 72 5.13 -7.06 -4.20
CA ALA A 72 6.21 -6.08 -4.13
C ALA A 72 6.19 -5.25 -2.83
N TYR A 73 5.01 -4.80 -2.40
CA TYR A 73 4.88 -4.08 -1.12
C TYR A 73 5.24 -4.96 0.08
N LEU A 74 4.80 -6.22 0.08
CA LEU A 74 5.12 -7.18 1.13
C LEU A 74 6.63 -7.46 1.19
N ALA A 75 7.29 -7.63 0.03
CA ALA A 75 8.73 -7.80 -0.05
C ALA A 75 9.49 -6.60 0.52
N GLN A 76 9.12 -5.38 0.12
CA GLN A 76 9.75 -4.17 0.66
C GLN A 76 9.48 -4.00 2.16
N ALA A 77 8.29 -4.34 2.65
CA ALA A 77 7.99 -4.29 4.09
C ALA A 77 8.96 -5.14 4.91
N ARG A 78 9.34 -6.32 4.39
CA ARG A 78 10.34 -7.20 5.03
C ARG A 78 11.73 -6.57 5.03
N VAL A 79 12.12 -5.87 3.97
CA VAL A 79 13.38 -5.11 3.90
C VAL A 79 13.39 -3.98 4.94
N ASP A 80 12.34 -3.16 4.98
CA ASP A 80 12.19 -2.06 5.95
C ASP A 80 12.22 -2.58 7.39
N ALA A 81 11.55 -3.71 7.68
CA ALA A 81 11.58 -4.34 8.99
C ALA A 81 12.96 -4.88 9.37
N GLY A 82 13.71 -5.44 8.41
CA GLY A 82 15.11 -5.84 8.62
C GLY A 82 16.03 -4.66 8.99
N ARG A 83 15.68 -3.45 8.53
CA ARG A 83 16.34 -2.18 8.91
C ARG A 83 15.76 -1.57 10.19
N SER A 84 14.91 -2.29 10.92
CA SER A 84 14.19 -1.80 12.11
C SER A 84 13.27 -0.59 11.84
N ALA A 85 12.91 -0.32 10.58
CA ALA A 85 11.98 0.73 10.19
C ALA A 85 10.52 0.23 10.28
N PHE A 86 10.08 -0.24 11.46
CA PHE A 86 8.78 -0.92 11.61
C PHE A 86 7.57 -0.06 11.25
N GLY A 87 7.59 1.24 11.57
CA GLY A 87 6.53 2.16 11.13
C GLY A 87 6.48 2.31 9.60
N ALA A 88 7.63 2.19 8.94
CA ALA A 88 7.70 2.16 7.49
C ALA A 88 7.13 0.85 6.94
N ALA A 89 7.57 -0.28 7.48
CA ALA A 89 7.11 -1.60 7.08
C ALA A 89 5.59 -1.75 7.23
N ASP A 90 5.01 -1.25 8.32
CA ASP A 90 3.57 -1.33 8.62
C ASP A 90 2.69 -0.63 7.57
N ALA A 91 3.07 0.55 7.09
CA ALA A 91 2.35 1.22 6.00
C ALA A 91 2.40 0.41 4.68
N LEU A 92 3.52 -0.26 4.41
CA LEU A 92 3.66 -1.13 3.23
C LEU A 92 2.82 -2.40 3.38
N LEU A 93 2.73 -2.98 4.58
CA LEU A 93 1.87 -4.14 4.85
C LEU A 93 0.39 -3.81 4.66
N ARG A 94 -0.05 -2.61 5.04
CA ARG A 94 -1.41 -2.13 4.74
C ARG A 94 -1.66 -2.02 3.24
N ALA A 95 -0.71 -1.45 2.49
CA ALA A 95 -0.79 -1.37 1.04
C ALA A 95 -0.83 -2.77 0.40
N ALA A 96 0.05 -3.68 0.82
CA ALA A 96 0.08 -5.07 0.36
C ALA A 96 -1.27 -5.77 0.58
N ARG A 97 -1.83 -5.68 1.78
CA ARG A 97 -3.13 -6.27 2.12
C ARG A 97 -4.28 -5.65 1.29
N SER A 98 -4.25 -4.34 1.07
CA SER A 98 -5.27 -3.67 0.24
C SER A 98 -5.23 -4.16 -1.21
N HIS A 99 -4.03 -4.26 -1.80
CA HIS A 99 -3.86 -4.82 -3.14
C HIS A 99 -4.24 -6.29 -3.22
N ALA A 100 -3.88 -7.13 -2.23
CA ALA A 100 -4.27 -8.53 -2.18
C ALA A 100 -5.79 -8.73 -2.13
N ARG A 101 -6.51 -7.91 -1.35
CA ARG A 101 -7.98 -7.93 -1.30
C ARG A 101 -8.62 -7.55 -2.63
N ARG A 102 -8.12 -6.51 -3.30
CA ARG A 102 -8.59 -6.14 -4.64
C ARG A 102 -8.30 -7.23 -5.67
N ALA A 103 -7.14 -7.87 -5.57
CA ALA A 103 -6.81 -9.02 -6.41
C ALA A 103 -7.82 -10.17 -6.21
N LEU A 104 -8.18 -10.48 -4.97
CA LEU A 104 -9.20 -11.48 -4.65
C LEU A 104 -10.57 -11.10 -5.23
N GLU A 105 -11.01 -9.86 -5.01
CA GLU A 105 -12.29 -9.32 -5.50
C GLU A 105 -12.40 -9.46 -7.02
N VAL A 106 -11.44 -8.91 -7.77
CA VAL A 106 -11.39 -9.00 -9.24
C VAL A 106 -11.33 -10.45 -9.72
N SER A 107 -10.72 -11.36 -8.96
CA SER A 107 -10.63 -12.78 -9.33
C SER A 107 -11.93 -13.54 -9.12
N GLN A 108 -12.76 -13.10 -8.18
CA GLN A 108 -14.05 -13.71 -7.87
C GLN A 108 -15.17 -13.20 -8.80
N GLU A 109 -15.02 -12.01 -9.37
CA GLU A 109 -15.95 -11.48 -10.35
C GLU A 109 -16.02 -12.40 -11.58
N ARG A 110 -17.23 -12.90 -11.89
CA ARG A 110 -17.48 -13.75 -13.08
C ARG A 110 -17.32 -12.97 -14.37
N THR A 111 -17.58 -11.67 -14.32
CA THR A 111 -17.36 -10.76 -15.42
C THR A 111 -15.97 -10.17 -15.23
N PRO A 112 -15.06 -10.27 -16.22
CA PRO A 112 -13.77 -9.62 -16.11
C PRO A 112 -14.03 -8.13 -15.92
N SER A 113 -13.73 -7.65 -14.70
CA SER A 113 -13.81 -6.23 -14.36
C SER A 113 -13.04 -5.46 -15.44
N PRO A 114 -13.60 -4.38 -16.00
CA PRO A 114 -12.82 -3.51 -16.89
C PRO A 114 -11.53 -3.15 -16.15
N ALA A 115 -10.40 -3.17 -16.89
CA ALA A 115 -9.06 -2.90 -16.36
C ALA A 115 -9.17 -1.82 -15.28
N PRO A 116 -8.71 -2.09 -14.05
CA PRO A 116 -9.18 -1.42 -12.85
C PRO A 116 -9.22 0.07 -13.14
N GLU A 117 -10.43 0.65 -13.10
CA GLU A 117 -10.59 2.10 -13.12
C GLU A 117 -9.67 2.57 -12.01
N ALA A 118 -8.53 3.11 -12.45
CA ALA A 118 -7.34 3.12 -11.64
C ALA A 118 -7.68 4.04 -10.50
N ALA A 119 -8.08 3.48 -9.35
CA ALA A 119 -8.34 4.26 -8.15
C ALA A 119 -7.13 5.18 -8.04
N PRO A 120 -7.29 6.50 -8.26
CA PRO A 120 -6.17 7.35 -8.62
C PRO A 120 -5.16 7.17 -7.50
N LEU A 121 -4.08 6.43 -7.78
CA LEU A 121 -2.96 6.43 -6.87
C LEU A 121 -2.54 7.89 -6.92
N PRO A 122 -2.50 8.61 -5.78
CA PRO A 122 -2.46 10.08 -5.74
C PRO A 122 -1.22 10.72 -6.41
N ASP A 123 -0.41 9.94 -7.13
CA ASP A 123 0.84 10.29 -7.75
C ASP A 123 1.09 9.42 -9.01
N ASP A 124 0.30 9.58 -10.07
CA ASP A 124 0.64 8.99 -11.38
C ASP A 124 1.93 9.64 -11.90
N ASP A 125 3.07 9.01 -11.59
CA ASP A 125 4.37 9.42 -12.08
C ASP A 125 4.35 9.40 -13.62
N PRO A 126 4.81 10.46 -14.30
CA PRO A 126 4.73 10.57 -15.76
C PRO A 126 5.37 9.37 -16.48
N VAL A 127 6.38 8.73 -15.88
CA VAL A 127 7.02 7.53 -16.43
C VAL A 127 6.06 6.35 -16.49
N THR A 128 5.24 6.16 -15.45
CA THR A 128 4.25 5.06 -15.37
C THR A 128 2.97 5.37 -16.13
N ARG A 129 2.60 6.66 -16.23
CA ARG A 129 1.40 7.13 -16.93
C ARG A 129 1.41 6.76 -18.41
N THR A 130 2.50 7.04 -19.11
CA THR A 130 2.63 6.70 -20.54
C THR A 130 2.51 5.19 -20.79
N ALA A 131 3.03 4.34 -19.90
CA ALA A 131 2.89 2.89 -20.04
C ALA A 131 1.42 2.46 -19.83
N ALA A 132 0.76 3.02 -18.81
CA ALA A 132 -0.66 2.77 -18.55
C ALA A 132 -1.56 3.21 -19.71
N GLU A 133 -1.33 4.39 -20.29
CA GLU A 133 -2.05 4.94 -21.44
C GLU A 133 -1.92 4.05 -22.70
N ARG A 134 -0.81 3.32 -22.84
CA ARG A 134 -0.58 2.35 -23.92
C ARG A 134 -1.21 0.97 -23.66
N GLY A 135 -1.98 0.81 -22.59
CA GLY A 135 -2.68 -0.44 -22.29
C GLY A 135 -1.85 -1.46 -21.50
N ALA A 136 -0.76 -1.04 -20.83
CA ALA A 136 0.09 -1.95 -20.06
C ALA A 136 -0.64 -2.73 -18.96
N TYR A 137 -1.78 -2.26 -18.47
CA TYR A 137 -2.63 -3.05 -17.55
C TYR A 137 -3.09 -4.39 -18.12
N ARG A 138 -3.20 -4.52 -19.44
CA ARG A 138 -3.61 -5.77 -20.09
C ARG A 138 -2.42 -6.60 -20.53
N CYS A 139 -1.38 -5.96 -21.06
CA CYS A 139 -0.30 -6.67 -21.76
C CYS A 139 0.99 -6.81 -20.94
N ALA A 140 1.22 -5.91 -19.99
CA ALA A 140 2.37 -5.96 -19.10
C ALA A 140 1.97 -5.60 -17.65
N PRO A 141 0.93 -6.26 -17.08
CA PRO A 141 0.37 -5.87 -15.80
C PRO A 141 1.38 -5.99 -14.66
N ARG A 142 2.29 -6.97 -14.74
CA ARG A 142 3.34 -7.18 -13.75
C ARG A 142 4.34 -6.03 -13.75
N GLU A 143 4.88 -5.70 -14.90
CA GLU A 143 5.88 -4.66 -15.09
C GLU A 143 5.29 -3.29 -14.70
N LEU A 144 4.05 -3.01 -15.09
CA LEU A 144 3.37 -1.78 -14.68
C LEU A 144 3.15 -1.72 -13.16
N ALA A 145 2.74 -2.83 -12.53
CA ALA A 145 2.57 -2.90 -11.08
C ALA A 145 3.89 -2.62 -10.35
N LEU A 146 4.96 -3.30 -10.74
CA LEU A 146 6.30 -3.10 -10.16
C LEU A 146 6.79 -1.66 -10.36
N ALA A 147 6.62 -1.10 -11.56
CA ALA A 147 7.01 0.27 -11.86
C ALA A 147 6.35 1.27 -10.90
N ARG A 148 5.05 1.11 -10.67
CA ARG A 148 4.28 1.99 -9.78
C ARG A 148 4.62 1.83 -8.31
N VAL A 149 4.80 0.59 -7.84
CA VAL A 149 5.23 0.33 -6.47
C VAL A 149 6.59 0.99 -6.22
N TYR A 150 7.57 0.79 -7.11
CA TYR A 150 8.88 1.40 -6.95
C TYR A 150 8.86 2.92 -7.10
N ALA A 151 8.02 3.50 -7.95
CA ALA A 151 7.85 4.96 -8.01
C ALA A 151 7.30 5.51 -6.69
N ALA A 152 6.33 4.83 -6.08
CA ALA A 152 5.78 5.20 -4.78
C ALA A 152 6.82 5.10 -3.65
N LEU A 153 7.62 4.02 -3.64
CA LEU A 153 8.74 3.88 -2.71
C LEU A 153 9.77 4.98 -2.88
N ALA A 154 10.16 5.29 -4.12
CA ALA A 154 11.12 6.35 -4.40
C ALA A 154 10.69 7.70 -3.84
N ARG A 155 9.40 8.09 -4.01
CA ARG A 155 8.87 9.34 -3.46
C ARG A 155 8.89 9.35 -1.93
N ARG A 156 8.46 8.25 -1.33
CA ARG A 156 8.45 8.09 0.13
C ARG A 156 9.85 8.21 0.73
N GLU A 157 10.84 7.59 0.12
CA GLU A 157 12.24 7.68 0.58
C GLU A 157 12.81 9.09 0.36
N ARG A 158 12.46 9.79 -0.73
CA ARG A 158 12.79 11.22 -0.89
C ARG A 158 12.19 12.07 0.22
N ALA A 159 10.93 11.84 0.58
CA ALA A 159 10.25 12.57 1.65
C ALA A 159 10.89 12.35 3.02
N ARG A 160 11.55 11.22 3.23
CA ARG A 160 12.33 10.90 4.45
C ARG A 160 13.77 11.41 4.42
N GLY A 161 14.23 11.92 3.28
CA GLY A 161 15.63 12.33 3.09
C GLY A 161 16.58 11.20 2.68
N ASP A 162 16.10 9.97 2.49
CA ASP A 162 16.93 8.86 2.01
C ASP A 162 17.09 8.92 0.48
N ARG A 163 18.01 9.78 0.04
CA ARG A 163 18.31 9.99 -1.39
C ARG A 163 18.97 8.78 -2.06
N GLY A 164 19.56 7.86 -1.29
CA GLY A 164 20.22 6.66 -1.81
C GLY A 164 19.17 5.65 -2.27
N GLU A 165 18.33 5.23 -1.32
CA GLU A 165 17.24 4.28 -1.57
C GLU A 165 16.22 4.85 -2.56
N ALA A 166 15.90 6.15 -2.44
CA ALA A 166 15.05 6.83 -3.41
C ALA A 166 15.54 6.70 -4.86
N ARG A 167 16.85 6.82 -5.09
CA ARG A 167 17.44 6.67 -6.42
C ARG A 167 17.39 5.22 -6.88
N ALA A 168 17.70 4.27 -6.01
CA ALA A 168 17.61 2.84 -6.33
C ALA A 168 16.18 2.44 -6.75
N HIS A 169 15.18 2.85 -5.99
CA HIS A 169 13.78 2.63 -6.35
C HIS A 169 13.37 3.36 -7.62
N ALA A 170 13.81 4.60 -7.85
CA ALA A 170 13.50 5.32 -9.09
C ALA A 170 14.10 4.62 -10.33
N THR A 171 15.30 4.04 -10.22
CA THR A 171 15.91 3.23 -11.29
C THR A 171 15.08 1.99 -11.57
N LEU A 172 14.70 1.21 -10.54
CA LEU A 172 13.85 0.03 -10.71
C LEU A 172 12.48 0.39 -11.31
N ALA A 173 11.89 1.51 -10.88
CA ALA A 173 10.65 2.02 -11.44
C ALA A 173 10.78 2.31 -12.94
N SER A 174 11.86 2.97 -13.34
CA SER A 174 12.13 3.33 -14.74
C SER A 174 12.36 2.09 -15.62
N LEU A 175 13.11 1.11 -15.12
CA LEU A 175 13.34 -0.16 -15.83
C LEU A 175 12.03 -0.92 -16.08
N ASN A 176 11.21 -1.06 -15.03
CA ASN A 176 9.92 -1.74 -15.15
C ASN A 176 8.94 -0.96 -16.03
N ALA A 177 8.92 0.37 -15.97
CA ALA A 177 8.07 1.18 -16.85
C ALA A 177 8.50 1.09 -18.32
N SER A 178 9.80 1.03 -18.59
CA SER A 178 10.33 0.79 -19.94
C SER A 178 9.93 -0.59 -20.44
N ALA A 179 10.07 -1.63 -19.62
CA ALA A 179 9.65 -2.99 -19.95
C ALA A 179 8.13 -3.06 -20.21
N ALA A 180 7.33 -2.43 -19.34
CA ALA A 180 5.88 -2.34 -19.52
C ALA A 180 5.52 -1.68 -20.86
N ARG A 181 6.26 -0.63 -21.25
CA ARG A 181 6.07 0.07 -22.51
C ARG A 181 6.48 -0.77 -23.72
N SER A 182 7.61 -1.47 -23.67
CA SER A 182 8.07 -2.30 -24.79
C SER A 182 7.18 -3.52 -25.00
N LEU A 183 6.59 -4.06 -23.94
CA LEU A 183 5.63 -5.16 -23.99
C LEU A 183 4.22 -4.70 -24.39
N SER A 184 3.94 -3.40 -24.33
CA SER A 184 2.65 -2.80 -24.72
C SER A 184 2.76 -2.17 -26.10
N ASP A 185 3.09 -2.99 -27.10
CA ASP A 185 3.18 -2.57 -28.49
C ASP A 185 1.83 -2.06 -29.04
N ASP A 186 1.83 -1.57 -30.28
CA ASP A 186 0.61 -1.04 -30.91
C ASP A 186 -0.48 -2.11 -31.07
N SER A 187 -0.09 -3.39 -31.14
CA SER A 187 -1.02 -4.52 -31.23
C SER A 187 -1.76 -4.77 -29.91
N CYS A 188 -1.08 -4.57 -28.78
CA CYS A 188 -1.68 -4.55 -27.46
C CYS A 188 -2.68 -3.39 -27.32
N ALA A 189 -2.27 -2.17 -27.69
CA ALA A 189 -3.12 -0.98 -27.61
C ALA A 189 -4.41 -1.13 -28.45
N ALA A 190 -4.29 -1.68 -29.65
CA ALA A 190 -5.43 -1.96 -30.53
C ALA A 190 -6.43 -2.98 -29.92
N ARG A 191 -5.94 -3.98 -29.18
CA ARG A 191 -6.78 -4.95 -28.45
C ARG A 191 -7.32 -4.39 -27.13
N ALA A 192 -6.64 -3.40 -26.56
CA ALA A 192 -7.01 -2.76 -25.31
C ALA A 192 -8.17 -1.75 -25.48
N ALA A 193 -8.31 -1.14 -26.67
CA ALA A 193 -9.39 -0.20 -26.96
C ALA A 193 -10.76 -0.84 -26.67
N PRO A 194 -11.60 -0.24 -25.81
CA PRO A 194 -12.93 -0.77 -25.55
C PRO A 194 -13.72 -0.78 -26.85
N LYS A 195 -14.19 -1.97 -27.28
CA LYS A 195 -15.01 -2.15 -28.49
C LYS A 195 -16.24 -1.23 -28.50
N HIS A 196 -16.66 -0.72 -27.34
CA HIS A 196 -17.80 0.18 -27.18
C HIS A 196 -17.51 1.66 -27.49
N ALA A 197 -16.24 2.10 -27.59
CA ALA A 197 -15.93 3.49 -27.95
C ALA A 197 -16.23 3.82 -29.42
N ALA A 198 -16.28 2.82 -30.32
CA ALA A 198 -16.56 3.03 -31.74
C ALA A 198 -18.05 3.27 -32.05
N ALA A 199 -18.97 3.00 -31.12
CA ALA A 199 -20.42 3.13 -31.37
C ALA A 199 -21.03 4.48 -30.93
N GLY A 200 -20.27 5.35 -30.24
CA GLY A 200 -20.79 6.59 -29.65
C GLY A 200 -20.42 7.89 -30.36
N ALA A 201 -19.58 7.86 -31.40
CA ALA A 201 -19.09 9.06 -32.08
C ALA A 201 -20.01 9.58 -33.21
N GLN A 202 -21.24 9.08 -33.32
CA GLN A 202 -22.25 9.63 -34.22
C GLN A 202 -23.22 10.52 -33.43
N GLY A 203 -22.93 11.82 -33.37
CA GLY A 203 -23.97 12.86 -33.51
C GLY A 203 -24.74 13.33 -32.28
N ALA A 204 -24.09 13.69 -31.17
CA ALA A 204 -24.67 14.70 -30.27
C ALA A 204 -23.98 16.04 -30.52
N SER A 205 -24.51 16.82 -31.46
CA SER A 205 -24.01 18.16 -31.73
C SER A 205 -24.22 19.05 -30.52
N VAL A 206 -23.31 19.98 -30.27
CA VAL A 206 -23.40 20.97 -29.18
C VAL A 206 -24.71 21.81 -29.27
N ALA A 207 -25.39 21.79 -30.42
CA ALA A 207 -26.68 22.44 -30.60
C ALA A 207 -27.83 21.76 -29.81
N ASP A 208 -27.74 20.46 -29.49
CA ASP A 208 -28.82 19.75 -28.78
C ASP A 208 -28.88 20.01 -27.27
N LEU A 209 -27.83 20.57 -26.67
CA LEU A 209 -27.87 20.97 -25.26
C LEU A 209 -28.57 22.33 -25.04
N ALA A 210 -28.76 23.14 -26.08
CA ALA A 210 -29.41 24.45 -25.96
C ALA A 210 -30.95 24.37 -25.88
N THR A 211 -31.55 23.23 -26.23
CA THR A 211 -33.02 23.10 -26.36
C THR A 211 -33.66 22.36 -25.19
N ARG A 212 -32.95 22.10 -24.07
CA ARG A 212 -33.56 21.49 -22.88
C ARG A 212 -34.31 22.54 -22.05
N PRO A 213 -35.67 22.55 -22.04
CA PRO A 213 -36.42 23.43 -21.15
C PRO A 213 -36.25 22.93 -19.71
N GLY A 214 -35.51 23.67 -18.87
CA GLY A 214 -35.44 23.36 -17.43
C GLY A 214 -34.24 23.90 -16.64
N ALA A 215 -33.20 24.44 -17.27
CA ALA A 215 -31.94 24.79 -16.59
C ALA A 215 -31.95 26.13 -15.79
N ALA A 216 -33.12 26.74 -15.53
CA ALA A 216 -33.20 28.12 -15.04
C ALA A 216 -33.57 28.30 -13.54
N ARG A 217 -33.32 27.33 -12.65
CA ARG A 217 -33.86 27.40 -11.26
C ARG A 217 -32.89 27.38 -10.07
N PHE A 218 -31.57 27.52 -10.26
CA PHE A 218 -30.64 27.53 -9.12
C PHE A 218 -29.72 28.76 -9.12
N ALA A 219 -30.30 29.94 -8.96
CA ALA A 219 -29.51 31.15 -8.71
C ALA A 219 -30.27 32.15 -7.82
N THR A 220 -30.52 31.81 -6.56
CA THR A 220 -30.76 32.80 -5.47
C THR A 220 -30.81 32.10 -4.11
N ALA A 221 -29.72 32.13 -3.34
CA ALA A 221 -29.75 32.09 -1.86
C ALA A 221 -28.33 32.25 -1.31
N ARG A 222 -27.83 33.49 -1.26
CA ARG A 222 -26.72 33.85 -0.38
C ARG A 222 -26.95 35.25 0.14
N GLY A 223 -27.44 35.34 1.37
CA GLY A 223 -27.72 36.57 2.09
C GLY A 223 -28.23 36.22 3.48
N GLY A 224 -27.36 36.34 4.48
CA GLY A 224 -27.68 36.07 5.89
C GLY A 224 -26.45 36.37 6.74
N SER A 225 -26.55 37.50 7.43
CA SER A 225 -25.53 38.23 8.19
C SER A 225 -25.05 37.55 9.46
#